data_AF-A0A0A6ZDE2-F1
#
_entry.id   AF-A0A0A6ZDE2-F1
#
_cell.length_a   1.000
_cell.length_b   1.000
_cell.length_c   1.000
_cell.angle_alpha   90.00
_cell.angle_beta   90.00
_cell.angle_gamma   90.00
#
_symmetry.space_group_name_H-M   'P 1'
#
loop_
_entity.id
_entity.type
_entity.pdbx_description
1 polymer ?
#
loop_
_entity_poly.entity_id
_entity_poly.type
_entity_poly.pdbx_seq_one_letter_code
_entity_poly.pdbx_strand_id
1 'polypeptide(L)'
;MTQLLKDADMVVHFGAIGDEAPWEQIHSANIMGAYNVWEAAYQNGVRRVVYASSIHAVGMHPKSECIGTDAPHRPDTFYGLAKCFAEDLGSLYWDKRGIEAVCMRIYSCAEVANPRAVGSWLSYDDLIQLVTRAIDTPVTGFAVVYGISDNDRAPVDNSKAQFLGYRPKDNAEQFAEKIFAEHPPLDPQNPADMCHGGPFATVELGNSGVARLGLKD
;
A
#
# COMPACT_ATOMS: atom_id res chain seq x y z
N MET A 1 16.86 -14.13 -8.09
CA MET A 1 15.77 -13.35 -8.71
C MET A 1 15.85 -13.37 -10.23
N THR A 2 16.99 -13.05 -10.86
CA THR A 2 17.15 -13.02 -12.33
C THR A 2 16.61 -14.27 -13.05
N GLN A 3 16.96 -15.48 -12.59
CA GLN A 3 16.46 -16.73 -13.18
C GLN A 3 14.94 -16.92 -13.02
N LEU A 4 14.35 -16.39 -11.93
CA LEU A 4 12.91 -16.50 -11.65
C LEU A 4 12.08 -15.65 -12.63
N LEU A 5 12.64 -14.54 -13.11
CA LEU A 5 11.97 -13.60 -14.01
C LEU A 5 12.25 -13.86 -15.49
N LYS A 6 12.93 -14.96 -15.80
CA LYS A 6 13.22 -15.32 -17.19
C LYS A 6 11.90 -15.52 -17.94
N ASP A 7 11.81 -14.93 -19.13
CA ASP A 7 10.66 -15.00 -20.05
C ASP A 7 9.35 -14.38 -19.49
N ALA A 8 9.41 -13.64 -18.38
CA ALA A 8 8.26 -12.94 -17.82
C ALA A 8 8.02 -11.59 -18.51
N ASP A 9 6.78 -11.30 -18.91
CA ASP A 9 6.41 -10.00 -19.46
C ASP A 9 6.26 -8.92 -18.39
N MET A 10 5.73 -9.29 -17.22
CA MET A 10 5.43 -8.41 -16.10
C MET A 10 5.68 -9.15 -14.77
N VAL A 11 5.86 -8.38 -13.69
CA VAL A 11 5.95 -8.91 -12.33
C VAL A 11 4.86 -8.30 -11.47
N VAL A 12 4.12 -9.15 -10.75
CA VAL A 12 3.21 -8.73 -9.68
C VAL A 12 3.84 -9.11 -8.34
N HIS A 13 4.37 -8.13 -7.62
CA HIS A 13 5.24 -8.36 -6.46
C HIS A 13 4.54 -8.02 -5.14
N PHE A 14 4.05 -9.07 -4.46
CA PHE A 14 3.52 -9.01 -3.08
C PHE A 14 4.49 -9.57 -2.03
N GLY A 15 5.62 -10.15 -2.46
CA GLY A 15 6.57 -10.81 -1.56
C GLY A 15 7.34 -9.81 -0.70
N ALA A 16 6.95 -9.66 0.56
CA ALA A 16 7.62 -8.83 1.55
C ALA A 16 7.17 -9.25 2.95
N ILE A 17 7.88 -8.79 3.99
CA ILE A 17 7.28 -8.70 5.33
C ILE A 17 6.21 -7.61 5.26
N GLY A 18 4.96 -7.95 5.61
CA GLY A 18 3.78 -7.07 5.53
C GLY A 18 3.42 -6.33 6.82
N ASP A 19 4.32 -6.33 7.80
CA ASP A 19 4.17 -5.73 9.13
C ASP A 19 5.49 -5.08 9.54
N GLU A 20 5.49 -4.33 10.65
CA GLU A 20 6.71 -3.83 11.25
C GLU A 20 7.53 -4.95 11.88
N ALA A 21 8.84 -4.92 11.65
CA ALA A 21 9.78 -5.92 12.14
C ALA A 21 11.15 -5.28 12.39
N PRO A 22 12.07 -5.96 13.11
CA PRO A 22 13.42 -5.46 13.33
C PRO A 22 14.13 -5.09 12.02
N TRP A 23 14.95 -4.03 12.08
CA TRP A 23 15.62 -3.44 10.92
C TRP A 23 16.25 -4.48 9.97
N GLU A 24 17.03 -5.43 10.48
CA GLU A 24 17.74 -6.40 9.64
C GLU A 24 16.79 -7.28 8.82
N GLN A 25 15.61 -7.61 9.36
CA GLN A 25 14.60 -8.40 8.66
C GLN A 25 13.96 -7.57 7.55
N ILE A 26 13.57 -6.34 7.84
CA ILE A 26 13.01 -5.41 6.86
C ILE A 26 14.02 -5.07 5.76
N HIS A 27 15.27 -4.80 6.13
CA HIS A 27 16.34 -4.50 5.20
C HIS A 27 16.57 -5.67 4.23
N SER A 28 16.68 -6.89 4.75
CA SER A 28 16.89 -8.09 3.92
C SER A 28 15.69 -8.40 3.03
N ALA A 29 14.48 -8.44 3.59
CA ALA A 29 13.30 -8.90 2.88
C ALA A 29 12.71 -7.83 1.96
N ASN A 30 12.64 -6.58 2.42
CA ASN A 30 11.86 -5.54 1.74
C ASN A 30 12.75 -4.59 0.92
N ILE A 31 13.88 -4.13 1.46
CA ILE A 31 14.80 -3.22 0.73
C ILE A 31 15.61 -4.00 -0.30
N MET A 32 16.38 -4.99 0.16
CA MET A 32 17.17 -5.82 -0.75
C MET A 32 16.28 -6.68 -1.66
N GLY A 33 15.14 -7.15 -1.16
CA GLY A 33 14.13 -7.84 -1.98
C GLY A 33 13.62 -6.98 -3.12
N ALA A 34 13.21 -5.73 -2.86
CA ALA A 34 12.80 -4.80 -3.90
C ALA A 34 13.93 -4.56 -4.91
N TYR A 35 15.14 -4.20 -4.46
CA TYR A 35 16.28 -4.01 -5.35
C TYR A 35 16.49 -5.21 -6.30
N ASN A 36 16.48 -6.42 -5.74
CA ASN A 36 16.67 -7.65 -6.51
C ASN A 36 15.55 -7.88 -7.54
N VAL A 37 14.31 -7.51 -7.26
CA VAL A 37 13.19 -7.61 -8.21
C VAL A 37 13.36 -6.62 -9.35
N TRP A 38 13.60 -5.34 -9.06
CA TRP A 38 13.75 -4.32 -10.10
C TRP A 38 14.99 -4.55 -10.97
N GLU A 39 16.13 -4.90 -10.38
CA GLU A 39 17.35 -5.20 -11.13
C GLU A 39 17.16 -6.46 -12.00
N ALA A 40 16.53 -7.51 -11.48
CA ALA A 40 16.23 -8.71 -12.27
C ALA A 40 15.20 -8.44 -13.37
N ALA A 41 14.21 -7.59 -13.13
CA ALA A 41 13.22 -7.17 -14.12
C ALA A 41 13.91 -6.45 -15.29
N TYR A 42 14.83 -5.52 -14.98
CA TYR A 42 15.66 -4.85 -15.97
C TYR A 42 16.47 -5.83 -16.81
N GLN A 43 17.18 -6.75 -16.16
CA GLN A 43 18.06 -7.71 -16.84
C GLN A 43 17.31 -8.67 -17.77
N ASN A 44 16.02 -8.94 -17.51
CA ASN A 44 15.20 -9.82 -18.34
C ASN A 44 14.29 -9.06 -19.33
N GLY A 45 14.36 -7.73 -19.38
CA GLY A 45 13.50 -6.95 -20.27
C GLY A 45 12.01 -7.00 -19.88
N VAL A 46 11.71 -7.22 -18.59
CA VAL A 46 10.35 -7.13 -18.06
C VAL A 46 9.81 -5.73 -18.32
N ARG A 47 8.57 -5.65 -18.82
CA ARG A 47 7.93 -4.39 -19.16
C ARG A 47 7.51 -3.58 -17.94
N ARG A 48 6.90 -4.25 -16.95
CA ARG A 48 6.25 -3.60 -15.81
C ARG A 48 6.39 -4.37 -14.51
N VAL A 49 6.57 -3.65 -13.41
CA VAL A 49 6.45 -4.15 -12.04
C VAL A 49 5.20 -3.55 -11.39
N VAL A 50 4.20 -4.37 -11.09
CA VAL A 50 3.06 -4.03 -10.24
C VAL A 50 3.46 -4.36 -8.80
N TYR A 51 3.66 -3.33 -7.99
CA TYR A 51 4.25 -3.46 -6.66
C TYR A 51 3.20 -3.25 -5.57
N ALA A 52 3.12 -4.19 -4.62
CA ALA A 52 2.37 -4.02 -3.39
C ALA A 52 3.12 -3.05 -2.45
N SER A 53 2.92 -1.76 -2.68
CA SER A 53 3.29 -0.71 -1.72
C SER A 53 2.31 -0.74 -0.52
N SER A 54 2.32 0.30 0.30
CA SER A 54 1.45 0.39 1.46
C SER A 54 1.06 1.82 1.76
N ILE A 55 -0.13 2.00 2.35
CA ILE A 55 -0.48 3.26 3.01
C ILE A 55 0.57 3.68 4.05
N HIS A 56 1.30 2.74 4.65
CA HIS A 56 2.36 2.99 5.63
C HIS A 56 3.55 3.78 5.08
N ALA A 57 3.74 3.89 3.76
CA ALA A 57 4.71 4.82 3.15
C ALA A 57 4.39 6.30 3.44
N VAL A 58 3.10 6.59 3.71
CA VAL A 58 2.56 7.91 4.03
C VAL A 58 1.77 7.87 5.35
N GLY A 59 2.07 6.90 6.21
CA GLY A 59 1.27 6.56 7.39
C GLY A 59 1.16 7.67 8.42
N MET A 60 2.15 8.57 8.54
CA MET A 60 2.14 9.66 9.52
C MET A 60 1.38 10.90 9.06
N HIS A 61 0.76 10.89 7.88
CA HIS A 61 -0.14 11.98 7.48
C HIS A 61 -1.49 11.86 8.21
N PRO A 62 -2.09 12.98 8.65
CA PRO A 62 -3.45 12.98 9.22
C PRO A 62 -4.51 12.61 8.17
N LYS A 63 -5.46 11.74 8.56
CA LYS A 63 -6.58 11.33 7.68
C LYS A 63 -7.47 12.51 7.25
N SER A 64 -7.49 13.59 8.03
CA SER A 64 -8.27 14.80 7.75
C SER A 64 -7.73 15.62 6.58
N GLU A 65 -6.53 15.33 6.07
CA GLU A 65 -5.94 16.09 4.96
C GLU A 65 -6.41 15.64 3.58
N CYS A 66 -7.05 14.47 3.46
CA CYS A 66 -7.46 13.87 2.19
C CYS A 66 -6.32 13.86 1.15
N ILE A 67 -5.28 13.07 1.43
CA ILE A 67 -4.03 13.14 0.67
C ILE A 67 -4.16 12.52 -0.74
N GLY A 68 -3.55 13.19 -1.73
CA GLY A 68 -3.45 12.69 -3.11
C GLY A 68 -2.31 11.69 -3.31
N THR A 69 -2.18 11.14 -4.50
CA THR A 69 -1.12 10.17 -4.86
C THR A 69 0.29 10.76 -4.86
N ASP A 70 0.41 12.09 -4.85
CA ASP A 70 1.66 12.87 -4.78
C ASP A 70 2.04 13.31 -3.36
N ALA A 71 1.32 12.83 -2.34
CA ALA A 71 1.66 13.11 -0.96
C ALA A 71 3.13 12.70 -0.67
N PRO A 72 3.91 13.57 -0.02
CA PRO A 72 5.30 13.26 0.29
C PRO A 72 5.37 12.06 1.21
N HIS A 73 6.41 11.24 1.04
CA HIS A 73 6.67 10.13 1.97
C HIS A 73 6.74 10.63 3.41
N ARG A 74 6.06 9.89 4.28
CA ARG A 74 6.01 10.18 5.72
C ARG A 74 5.76 8.86 6.46
N PRO A 75 6.72 7.91 6.39
CA PRO A 75 6.50 6.57 6.87
C PRO A 75 6.34 6.54 8.39
N ASP A 76 5.56 5.58 8.88
CA ASP A 76 5.30 5.38 10.31
C ASP A 76 6.18 4.30 10.95
N THR A 77 6.89 3.50 10.14
CA THR A 77 7.59 2.27 10.54
C THR A 77 8.78 1.96 9.62
N PHE A 78 9.65 1.00 9.98
CA PHE A 78 10.66 0.48 9.05
C PHE A 78 10.02 -0.18 7.83
N TYR A 79 8.90 -0.90 8.04
CA TYR A 79 8.08 -1.42 6.95
C TYR A 79 7.64 -0.30 5.99
N GLY A 80 7.02 0.77 6.51
CA GLY A 80 6.63 1.93 5.71
C GLY A 80 7.81 2.56 4.99
N LEU A 81 8.95 2.70 5.67
CA LEU A 81 10.19 3.23 5.08
C LEU A 81 10.71 2.38 3.92
N ALA A 82 10.66 1.06 4.04
CA ALA A 82 11.05 0.16 2.96
C ALA A 82 10.11 0.27 1.75
N LYS A 83 8.82 0.58 1.96
CA LYS A 83 7.88 0.87 0.87
C LYS A 83 8.21 2.19 0.18
N CYS A 84 8.59 3.23 0.92
CA CYS A 84 9.12 4.48 0.33
C CYS A 84 10.32 4.21 -0.58
N PHE A 85 11.30 3.44 -0.10
CA PHE A 85 12.46 3.04 -0.89
C PHE A 85 12.06 2.34 -2.20
N ALA A 86 11.11 1.41 -2.15
CA ALA A 86 10.66 0.69 -3.33
C ALA A 86 9.90 1.58 -4.33
N GLU A 87 9.12 2.55 -3.85
CA GLU A 87 8.48 3.56 -4.70
C GLU A 87 9.52 4.42 -5.42
N ASP A 88 10.50 4.96 -4.70
CA ASP A 88 11.58 5.77 -5.28
C ASP A 88 12.46 4.96 -6.24
N LEU A 89 12.72 3.69 -5.91
CA LEU A 89 13.41 2.75 -6.78
C LEU A 89 12.63 2.52 -8.08
N GLY A 90 11.31 2.36 -7.99
CA GLY A 90 10.42 2.26 -9.14
C GLY A 90 10.48 3.49 -10.04
N SER A 91 10.43 4.69 -9.44
CA SER A 91 10.55 5.95 -10.18
C SER A 91 11.91 6.06 -10.87
N LEU A 92 12.99 5.73 -10.17
CA LEU A 92 14.35 5.73 -10.72
C LEU A 92 14.48 4.78 -11.92
N TYR A 93 13.92 3.56 -11.81
CA TYR A 93 14.00 2.55 -12.87
C TYR A 93 13.14 2.90 -14.07
N TRP A 94 12.00 3.57 -13.85
CA TRP A 94 11.25 4.16 -14.94
C TRP A 94 12.10 5.20 -15.69
N ASP A 95 12.61 6.21 -14.98
CA ASP A 95 13.31 7.35 -15.59
C ASP A 95 14.64 6.96 -16.26
N LYS A 96 15.35 5.96 -15.72
CA LYS A 96 16.69 5.57 -16.21
C LYS A 96 16.70 4.32 -17.06
N ARG A 97 15.72 3.43 -16.89
CA ARG A 97 15.73 2.09 -17.48
C ARG A 97 14.43 1.73 -18.20
N GLY A 98 13.43 2.61 -18.20
CA GLY A 98 12.19 2.44 -18.95
C GLY A 98 11.27 1.33 -18.45
N ILE A 99 11.46 0.87 -17.20
CA ILE A 99 10.57 -0.15 -16.61
C ILE A 99 9.38 0.55 -15.98
N GLU A 100 8.19 0.24 -16.48
CA GLU A 100 6.97 0.77 -15.90
C GLU A 100 6.75 0.24 -14.47
N ALA A 101 6.17 1.07 -13.61
CA ALA A 101 5.83 0.68 -12.25
C ALA A 101 4.46 1.20 -11.84
N VAL A 102 3.66 0.32 -11.23
CA VAL A 102 2.41 0.70 -10.55
C VAL A 102 2.56 0.33 -9.09
N CYS A 103 2.79 1.32 -8.24
CA CYS A 103 2.93 1.17 -6.81
C CYS A 103 1.57 1.34 -6.13
N MET A 104 1.00 0.22 -5.68
CA MET A 104 -0.30 0.19 -5.02
C MET A 104 -0.10 0.41 -3.53
N ARG A 105 -0.42 1.59 -3.01
CA ARG A 105 -0.45 1.85 -1.56
C ARG A 105 -1.65 1.15 -0.96
N ILE A 106 -1.51 -0.14 -0.69
CA ILE A 106 -2.57 -0.99 -0.17
C ILE A 106 -2.95 -0.54 1.23
N TYR A 107 -4.26 -0.44 1.46
CA TYR A 107 -4.87 -0.12 2.73
C TYR A 107 -5.19 -1.41 3.51
N SER A 108 -6.36 -1.54 4.14
CA SER A 108 -6.73 -2.75 4.88
C SER A 108 -7.50 -3.74 4.00
N CYS A 109 -6.78 -4.70 3.42
CA CYS A 109 -7.37 -5.83 2.70
C CYS A 109 -7.69 -7.00 3.64
N ALA A 110 -8.63 -6.77 4.55
CA ALA A 110 -9.06 -7.72 5.58
C ALA A 110 -10.52 -7.43 5.97
N GLU A 111 -11.07 -8.16 6.94
CA GLU A 111 -12.40 -7.88 7.47
C GLU A 111 -12.51 -6.45 8.07
N VAL A 112 -13.67 -5.83 7.92
CA VAL A 112 -13.98 -4.53 8.54
C VAL A 112 -14.28 -4.77 10.02
N ALA A 113 -13.23 -4.80 10.84
CA ALA A 113 -13.31 -5.17 12.26
C ALA A 113 -13.15 -4.00 13.25
N ASN A 114 -12.84 -2.79 12.77
CA ASN A 114 -12.59 -1.63 13.63
C ASN A 114 -12.97 -0.31 12.94
N PRO A 115 -13.11 0.81 13.69
CA PRO A 115 -13.51 2.10 13.13
C PRO A 115 -12.61 2.65 12.03
N ARG A 116 -11.29 2.34 12.05
CA ARG A 116 -10.37 2.75 10.97
C ARG A 116 -10.76 2.07 9.67
N ALA A 117 -11.09 0.78 9.70
CA ALA A 117 -11.45 0.00 8.52
C ALA A 117 -12.63 0.60 7.72
N VAL A 118 -13.57 1.30 8.36
CA VAL A 118 -14.70 1.95 7.65
C VAL A 118 -14.24 2.96 6.59
N GLY A 119 -13.15 3.69 6.85
CA GLY A 119 -12.56 4.60 5.85
C GLY A 119 -11.38 4.00 5.09
N SER A 120 -11.01 2.76 5.37
CA SER A 120 -9.69 2.23 5.03
C SER A 120 -9.74 0.83 4.40
N TRP A 121 -10.92 0.30 4.16
CA TRP A 121 -11.12 -1.06 3.68
C TRP A 121 -10.80 -1.18 2.19
N LEU A 122 -10.21 -2.30 1.82
CA LEU A 122 -10.08 -2.76 0.46
C LEU A 122 -10.66 -4.18 0.40
N SER A 123 -11.74 -4.38 -0.35
CA SER A 123 -12.26 -5.72 -0.56
C SER A 123 -11.31 -6.54 -1.43
N TYR A 124 -11.43 -7.87 -1.38
CA TYR A 124 -10.67 -8.75 -2.26
C TYR A 124 -11.03 -8.54 -3.74
N ASP A 125 -12.31 -8.31 -4.05
CA ASP A 125 -12.76 -8.07 -5.43
C ASP A 125 -12.19 -6.76 -5.99
N ASP A 126 -12.14 -5.71 -5.18
CA ASP A 126 -11.53 -4.44 -5.56
C ASP A 126 -10.00 -4.53 -5.66
N LEU A 127 -9.33 -5.30 -4.77
CA LEU A 127 -7.89 -5.59 -4.93
C LEU A 127 -7.60 -6.32 -6.24
N ILE A 128 -8.40 -7.33 -6.58
CA ILE A 128 -8.29 -8.07 -7.84
C ILE A 128 -8.49 -7.13 -9.02
N GLN A 129 -9.49 -6.24 -8.95
CA GLN A 129 -9.72 -5.24 -9.99
C GLN A 129 -8.51 -4.31 -10.13
N LEU A 130 -7.96 -3.79 -9.03
CA LEU A 130 -6.80 -2.91 -9.03
C LEU A 130 -5.58 -3.56 -9.70
N VAL A 131 -5.26 -4.80 -9.30
CA VAL A 131 -4.14 -5.56 -9.89
C VAL A 131 -4.41 -5.81 -11.38
N THR A 132 -5.63 -6.19 -11.75
CA THR A 132 -6.00 -6.40 -13.16
C THR A 132 -5.79 -5.14 -13.99
N ARG A 133 -6.25 -3.98 -13.48
CA ARG A 133 -6.07 -2.69 -14.13
C ARG A 133 -4.60 -2.27 -14.24
N ALA A 134 -3.81 -2.55 -13.20
CA ALA A 134 -2.38 -2.30 -13.20
C ALA A 134 -1.63 -3.17 -14.24
N ILE A 135 -2.17 -4.33 -14.61
CA ILE A 135 -1.63 -5.21 -15.65
C ILE A 135 -2.10 -4.77 -17.04
N ASP A 136 -3.40 -4.56 -17.24
CA ASP A 136 -3.97 -4.41 -18.59
C ASP A 136 -4.01 -2.96 -19.11
N THR A 137 -3.70 -1.96 -18.27
CA THR A 137 -3.54 -0.58 -18.73
C THR A 137 -2.40 -0.50 -19.77
N PRO A 138 -2.64 0.03 -20.98
CA PRO A 138 -1.65 -0.01 -22.05
C PRO A 138 -0.33 0.69 -21.72
N VAL A 139 -0.34 1.84 -21.05
CA VAL A 139 0.88 2.57 -20.65
C VAL A 139 0.64 3.17 -19.28
N THR A 140 1.57 2.97 -18.36
CA THR A 140 1.47 3.47 -16.97
C THR A 140 2.61 4.40 -16.60
N GLY A 141 3.79 4.28 -17.22
CA GLY A 141 4.99 4.96 -16.74
C GLY A 141 5.28 4.58 -15.28
N PHE A 142 5.63 5.56 -14.45
CA PHE A 142 5.62 5.43 -12.98
C PHE A 142 4.31 5.99 -12.40
N ALA A 143 3.57 5.15 -11.69
CA ALA A 143 2.29 5.50 -11.10
C ALA A 143 2.18 5.03 -9.66
N VAL A 144 1.55 5.87 -8.83
CA VAL A 144 1.12 5.53 -7.46
C VAL A 144 -0.39 5.56 -7.42
N VAL A 145 -1.00 4.59 -6.74
CA VAL A 145 -2.45 4.48 -6.56
C VAL A 145 -2.75 3.94 -5.16
N TYR A 146 -3.75 4.51 -4.48
CA TYR A 146 -4.22 3.97 -3.22
C TYR A 146 -5.11 2.74 -3.47
N GLY A 147 -4.75 1.61 -2.89
CA GLY A 147 -5.57 0.40 -2.91
C GLY A 147 -6.60 0.45 -1.81
N ILE A 148 -7.75 1.04 -2.11
CA ILE A 148 -8.90 1.23 -1.21
C ILE A 148 -10.19 1.01 -2.02
N SER A 149 -11.22 0.46 -1.39
CA SER A 149 -12.58 0.34 -1.95
C SER A 149 -13.27 1.71 -2.04
N ASP A 150 -14.48 1.77 -2.61
CA ASP A 150 -15.26 3.00 -2.79
C ASP A 150 -15.95 3.41 -1.47
N ASN A 151 -15.15 3.52 -0.41
CA ASN A 151 -15.65 3.84 0.92
C ASN A 151 -16.05 5.32 0.98
N ASP A 152 -17.26 5.61 1.46
CA ASP A 152 -17.77 6.98 1.62
C ASP A 152 -16.84 7.88 2.46
N ARG A 153 -16.06 7.26 3.35
CA ARG A 153 -15.13 7.91 4.29
C ARG A 153 -13.66 7.70 3.92
N ALA A 154 -13.37 7.42 2.66
CA ALA A 154 -12.00 7.28 2.17
C ALA A 154 -11.20 8.59 2.39
N PRO A 155 -10.07 8.57 3.10
CA PRO A 155 -9.30 9.77 3.41
C PRO A 155 -8.21 10.06 2.36
N VAL A 156 -8.40 9.63 1.11
CA VAL A 156 -7.39 9.72 0.05
C VAL A 156 -8.03 10.02 -1.30
N ASP A 157 -7.28 10.65 -2.20
CA ASP A 157 -7.71 10.95 -3.57
C ASP A 157 -6.90 10.19 -4.63
N ASN A 158 -7.61 9.42 -5.45
CA ASN A 158 -7.08 8.65 -6.59
C ASN A 158 -7.29 9.34 -7.95
N SER A 159 -7.75 10.59 -7.98
CA SER A 159 -8.05 11.34 -9.23
C SER A 159 -6.91 11.30 -10.25
N LYS A 160 -5.66 11.47 -9.81
CA LYS A 160 -4.45 11.42 -10.66
C LYS A 160 -4.15 10.03 -11.22
N ALA A 161 -4.66 8.97 -10.60
CA ALA A 161 -4.48 7.58 -11.04
C ALA A 161 -5.67 7.04 -11.86
N GLN A 162 -6.68 7.87 -12.17
CA GLN A 162 -7.91 7.45 -12.86
C GLN A 162 -7.66 6.81 -14.24
N PHE A 163 -6.54 7.14 -14.89
CA PHE A 163 -6.13 6.57 -16.18
C PHE A 163 -5.89 5.06 -16.14
N LEU A 164 -5.63 4.48 -14.94
CA LEU A 164 -5.56 3.03 -14.75
C LEU A 164 -6.92 2.34 -14.96
N GLY A 165 -8.03 3.09 -14.88
CA GLY A 165 -9.37 2.52 -14.97
C GLY A 165 -9.80 1.73 -13.73
N TYR A 166 -9.10 1.87 -12.60
CA TYR A 166 -9.55 1.34 -11.31
C TYR A 166 -10.83 2.05 -10.86
N ARG A 167 -11.89 1.28 -10.61
CA ARG A 167 -13.24 1.74 -10.27
C ARG A 167 -13.80 0.78 -9.22
N PRO A 168 -13.37 0.93 -7.95
CA PRO A 168 -13.82 0.04 -6.88
C PRO A 168 -15.35 0.09 -6.76
N LYS A 169 -15.93 -1.00 -6.25
CA LYS A 169 -17.39 -1.17 -6.17
C LYS A 169 -17.90 -1.38 -4.77
N ASP A 170 -17.06 -1.96 -3.90
CA ASP A 170 -17.47 -2.25 -2.55
C ASP A 170 -17.34 -1.00 -1.69
N ASN A 171 -18.09 -0.95 -0.60
CA ASN A 171 -18.12 0.21 0.30
C ASN A 171 -18.28 -0.27 1.74
N ALA A 172 -17.34 0.12 2.62
CA ALA A 172 -17.35 -0.25 4.03
C ALA A 172 -18.41 0.49 4.86
N GLU A 173 -19.08 1.51 4.32
CA GLU A 173 -20.15 2.21 5.02
C GLU A 173 -21.29 1.27 5.44
N GLN A 174 -21.49 0.15 4.73
CA GLN A 174 -22.44 -0.92 5.10
C GLN A 174 -22.17 -1.52 6.50
N PHE A 175 -20.95 -1.40 7.02
CA PHE A 175 -20.55 -1.91 8.34
C PHE A 175 -20.50 -0.81 9.41
N ALA A 176 -20.64 0.46 9.02
CA ALA A 176 -20.35 1.62 9.88
C ALA A 176 -21.18 1.64 11.16
N GLU A 177 -22.50 1.43 11.06
CA GLU A 177 -23.42 1.47 12.22
C GLU A 177 -23.01 0.45 13.29
N LYS A 178 -22.80 -0.81 12.88
CA LYS A 178 -22.37 -1.88 13.78
C LYS A 178 -21.01 -1.57 14.40
N ILE A 179 -20.02 -1.21 13.57
CA ILE A 179 -18.65 -1.02 14.01
C ILE A 179 -18.54 0.13 15.01
N PHE A 180 -19.21 1.26 14.78
CA PHE A 180 -19.19 2.38 15.71
C PHE A 180 -20.00 2.12 16.98
N ALA A 181 -21.04 1.28 16.94
CA ALA A 181 -21.75 0.88 18.15
C ALA A 181 -20.91 -0.05 19.06
N GLU A 182 -20.01 -0.84 18.48
CA GLU A 182 -19.19 -1.83 19.19
C GLU A 182 -17.86 -1.26 19.71
N HIS A 183 -17.48 -0.03 19.35
CA HIS A 183 -16.19 0.58 19.68
C HIS A 183 -16.35 1.91 20.41
N PRO A 184 -15.42 2.27 21.32
CA PRO A 184 -15.42 3.60 21.94
C PRO A 184 -15.14 4.70 20.89
N PRO A 185 -15.52 5.96 21.18
CA PRO A 185 -15.13 7.09 20.35
C PRO A 185 -13.61 7.18 20.19
N LEU A 186 -13.17 7.56 18.99
CA LEU A 186 -11.77 7.78 18.68
C LEU A 186 -11.21 8.99 19.43
N ASP A 187 -9.95 8.93 19.86
CA ASP A 187 -9.28 10.02 20.58
C ASP A 187 -8.57 10.96 19.59
N PRO A 188 -8.98 12.23 19.45
CA PRO A 188 -8.35 13.16 18.53
C PRO A 188 -6.91 13.57 18.94
N GLN A 189 -6.45 13.20 20.13
CA GLN A 189 -5.07 13.41 20.58
C GLN A 189 -4.18 12.18 20.33
N ASN A 190 -4.75 11.03 19.97
CA ASN A 190 -4.03 9.81 19.72
C ASN A 190 -3.59 9.72 18.25
N PRO A 191 -2.28 9.66 17.94
CA PRO A 191 -1.81 9.52 16.56
C PRO A 191 -2.35 8.26 15.86
N ALA A 192 -2.63 7.18 16.60
CA ALA A 192 -3.20 5.97 16.03
C ALA A 192 -4.64 6.17 15.50
N ASP A 193 -5.36 7.14 16.06
CA ASP A 193 -6.72 7.46 15.63
C ASP A 193 -6.73 8.56 14.56
N MET A 194 -5.70 9.40 14.53
CA MET A 194 -5.61 10.56 13.64
C MET A 194 -4.89 10.29 12.32
N CYS A 195 -3.87 9.43 12.32
CA CYS A 195 -3.00 9.22 11.16
C CYS A 195 -3.44 8.02 10.30
N HIS A 196 -3.02 8.02 9.04
CA HIS A 196 -3.30 6.92 8.10
C HIS A 196 -2.76 5.58 8.58
N GLY A 197 -1.60 5.58 9.25
CA GLY A 197 -0.93 4.41 9.79
C GLY A 197 -1.74 3.63 10.82
N GLY A 198 -2.75 4.25 11.43
CA GLY A 198 -3.48 3.59 12.51
C GLY A 198 -2.53 3.25 13.66
N PRO A 199 -2.65 2.08 14.29
CA PRO A 199 -1.74 1.63 15.35
C PRO A 199 -0.26 1.65 14.99
N PHE A 200 0.12 1.57 13.70
CA PHE A 200 1.50 1.67 13.27
C PHE A 200 2.10 3.06 13.51
N ALA A 201 1.28 4.11 13.61
CA ALA A 201 1.75 5.46 13.95
C ALA A 201 2.24 5.59 15.41
N THR A 202 2.02 4.58 16.26
CA THR A 202 2.37 4.61 17.68
C THR A 202 3.14 3.37 18.15
N VAL A 203 3.47 2.43 17.26
CA VAL A 203 4.32 1.29 17.63
C VAL A 203 5.77 1.74 17.75
N GLU A 204 6.50 1.12 18.68
CA GLU A 204 7.94 1.28 18.74
C GLU A 204 8.58 0.54 17.57
N LEU A 205 9.53 1.19 16.89
CA LEU A 205 10.22 0.61 15.74
C LEU A 205 10.82 -0.77 16.07
N GLY A 206 10.66 -1.70 15.13
CA GLY A 206 11.07 -3.09 15.30
C GLY A 206 10.03 -4.00 15.97
N ASN A 207 8.86 -3.49 16.35
CA ASN A 207 7.78 -4.26 16.96
C ASN A 207 6.52 -4.27 16.09
N SER A 208 5.86 -5.43 16.01
CA SER A 208 4.65 -5.66 15.20
C SER A 208 3.54 -4.65 15.49
N GLY A 209 3.00 -4.04 14.43
CA GLY A 209 1.80 -3.23 14.46
C GLY A 209 0.52 -4.07 14.40
N VAL A 210 0.56 -5.19 13.67
CA VAL A 210 -0.59 -6.12 13.55
C VAL A 210 -0.95 -6.76 14.88
N ALA A 211 0.02 -7.09 15.73
CA ALA A 211 -0.24 -7.64 17.06
C ALA A 211 -1.11 -6.71 17.93
N ARG A 212 -1.13 -5.40 17.66
CA ARG A 212 -1.99 -4.43 18.34
C ARG A 212 -3.39 -4.30 17.71
N LEU A 213 -3.61 -4.82 16.50
CA LEU A 213 -4.87 -4.70 15.74
C LEU A 213 -5.91 -5.77 16.07
N GLY A 214 -5.56 -6.84 16.80
CA GLY A 214 -6.51 -7.87 17.25
C GLY A 214 -7.20 -8.65 16.12
N LEU A 215 -6.62 -8.66 14.92
CA LEU A 215 -7.15 -9.39 13.76
C LEU A 215 -6.97 -10.90 13.97
N LYS A 216 -7.95 -11.70 13.53
CA LYS A 216 -7.82 -13.17 13.45
C LYS A 216 -7.25 -13.55 12.07
N ASP A 217 -6.34 -14.52 12.06
CA ASP A 217 -5.69 -15.06 10.85
C ASP A 217 -6.71 -15.61 9.83
#